data_AF-A0AAD6T2X0-F1
#
_entry.id   AF-A0AAD6T2X0-F1
#
_cell.length_a   1.000
_cell.length_b   1.000
_cell.length_c   1.000
_cell.angle_alpha   90.00
_cell.angle_beta   90.00
_cell.angle_gamma   90.00
#
_symmetry.space_group_name_H-M   'P 1'
#
loop_
_entity.id
_entity.type
_entity.pdbx_description
1 polymer ?
#
loop_
_entity_poly.entity_id
_entity_poly.type
_entity_poly.pdbx_seq_one_letter_code
_entity_poly.pdbx_strand_id
1 'polypeptide(L)'
;MYNDEEFGQETTNDRAEHSALESHLKSELFWIELQPFLLSRGYLLRPRFRPGWVPPWTLPGAGRPLEYEDVIHEARPNVLDAVRVSDGTKVVLKRVRTCTSEIPLGVYFKFNRDLEDPHNHTYRLLDIIPLANDENFALIGMHVNDPQHFRL
;
A
#
# COMPACT_ATOMS: atom_id res chain seq x y z
N MET A 1 61.39 1.96 0.66
CA MET A 1 61.13 1.16 -0.56
C MET A 1 59.84 0.39 -0.29
N TYR A 2 58.75 0.75 -1.00
CA TYR A 2 57.63 -0.07 -1.52
C TYR A 2 57.11 -1.27 -0.69
N ASN A 3 55.82 -1.53 -0.44
CA ASN A 3 54.51 -1.27 -1.09
C ASN A 3 53.41 -1.46 -0.01
N ASP A 4 52.38 -0.62 0.10
CA ASP A 4 51.10 -0.56 -0.66
C ASP A 4 50.07 -1.66 -0.33
N GLU A 5 48.99 -1.19 0.33
CA GLU A 5 47.56 -1.52 0.17
C GLU A 5 47.12 -2.95 -0.22
N GLU A 6 46.41 -3.61 0.71
CA GLU A 6 45.29 -4.50 0.38
C GLU A 6 44.04 -4.02 1.13
N PHE A 7 43.39 -2.97 0.60
CA PHE A 7 41.96 -2.77 0.83
C PHE A 7 41.23 -3.79 -0.03
N GLY A 8 40.68 -4.82 0.62
CA GLY A 8 39.78 -5.78 -0.01
C GLY A 8 38.69 -5.05 -0.76
N GLN A 9 38.63 -5.30 -2.06
CA GLN A 9 37.65 -4.74 -2.98
C GLN A 9 36.25 -5.13 -2.52
N GLU A 10 35.53 -4.16 -1.95
CA GLU A 10 34.09 -4.21 -1.76
C GLU A 10 33.46 -4.31 -3.15
N THR A 11 32.88 -5.48 -3.43
CA THR A 11 32.44 -5.83 -4.78
C THR A 11 31.30 -4.91 -5.20
N THR A 12 31.41 -4.36 -6.40
CA THR A 12 30.41 -3.51 -7.06
C THR A 12 29.01 -4.13 -7.18
N ASN A 13 28.90 -5.42 -6.87
CA ASN A 13 27.65 -6.17 -6.81
C ASN A 13 26.79 -5.81 -5.58
N ASP A 14 27.39 -5.50 -4.43
CA ASP A 14 26.63 -5.18 -3.20
C ASP A 14 25.95 -3.81 -3.30
N ARG A 15 26.60 -2.86 -4.00
CA ARG A 15 26.06 -1.51 -4.25
C ARG A 15 24.91 -1.51 -5.26
N ALA A 16 24.94 -2.43 -6.23
CA ALA A 16 23.90 -2.60 -7.23
C ALA A 16 22.67 -3.33 -6.66
N GLU A 17 22.89 -4.32 -5.79
CA GLU A 17 21.82 -5.03 -5.08
C GLU A 17 21.12 -4.11 -4.06
N HIS A 18 21.86 -3.27 -3.32
CA HIS A 18 21.27 -2.24 -2.46
C HIS A 18 20.46 -1.19 -3.26
N SER A 19 20.91 -0.82 -4.46
CA SER A 19 20.22 0.17 -5.30
C SER A 19 18.89 -0.33 -5.88
N ALA A 20 18.70 -1.65 -6.03
CA ALA A 20 17.45 -2.24 -6.50
C ALA A 20 16.44 -2.47 -5.36
N LEU A 21 16.91 -2.57 -4.11
CA LEU A 21 16.09 -2.71 -2.90
C LEU A 21 15.52 -1.36 -2.40
N GLU A 22 16.17 -0.23 -2.70
CA GLU A 22 15.91 1.03 -1.97
C GLU A 22 15.07 2.09 -2.68
N SER A 23 14.44 1.81 -3.82
CA SER A 23 13.59 2.81 -4.49
C SER A 23 12.13 2.80 -4.01
N HIS A 24 11.86 2.47 -2.76
CA HIS A 24 10.51 2.72 -2.22
C HIS A 24 10.32 4.22 -2.04
N LEU A 25 9.31 4.78 -2.70
CA LEU A 25 8.92 6.16 -2.44
C LEU A 25 8.58 6.30 -0.95
N LYS A 26 8.81 7.48 -0.35
CA LYS A 26 8.46 7.75 1.05
C LYS A 26 7.02 7.36 1.41
N SER A 27 6.12 7.44 0.43
CA SER A 27 4.72 7.01 0.57
C SER A 27 4.55 5.50 0.68
N GLU A 28 5.39 4.70 0.02
CA GLU A 28 5.34 3.24 0.10
C GLU A 28 5.89 2.74 1.42
N LEU A 29 6.94 3.38 1.96
CA LEU A 29 7.50 3.05 3.28
C LEU A 29 6.44 3.10 4.37
N PHE A 30 5.57 4.12 4.35
CA PHE A 30 4.43 4.21 5.28
C PHE A 30 3.54 2.96 5.23
N TRP A 31 3.22 2.46 4.03
CA TRP A 31 2.37 1.28 3.87
C TRP A 31 3.09 -0.03 4.23
N ILE A 32 4.40 -0.13 3.93
CA ILE A 32 5.24 -1.28 4.31
C ILE A 32 5.31 -1.39 5.84
N GLU A 33 5.62 -0.29 6.53
CA GLU A 33 5.69 -0.27 8.00
C GLU A 33 4.35 -0.62 8.65
N LEU A 34 3.25 -0.19 8.03
CA LEU A 34 1.90 -0.42 8.54
C LEU A 34 1.35 -1.81 8.20
N GLN A 35 1.98 -2.54 7.28
CA GLN A 35 1.49 -3.82 6.78
C GLN A 35 1.24 -4.86 7.90
N PRO A 36 2.14 -5.07 8.88
CA PRO A 36 1.90 -6.05 9.95
C PRO A 36 0.70 -5.68 10.82
N PHE A 37 0.52 -4.38 11.09
CA PHE A 37 -0.63 -3.89 11.85
C PHE A 37 -1.93 -4.10 11.06
N LEU A 38 -1.97 -3.75 9.79
CA LEU A 38 -3.14 -3.95 8.94
C LEU A 38 -3.50 -5.43 8.79
N LEU A 39 -2.51 -6.30 8.67
CA LEU A 39 -2.72 -7.74 8.63
C LEU A 39 -3.37 -8.25 9.91
N SER A 40 -2.92 -7.78 11.09
CA SER A 40 -3.53 -8.14 12.37
C SER A 40 -4.97 -7.62 12.53
N ARG A 41 -5.33 -6.56 11.79
CA ARG A 41 -6.70 -6.04 11.66
C ARG A 41 -7.53 -6.75 10.58
N GLY A 42 -6.96 -7.71 9.87
CA GLY A 42 -7.64 -8.48 8.82
C GLY A 42 -7.61 -7.83 7.43
N TYR A 43 -6.63 -6.97 7.16
CA TYR A 43 -6.41 -6.35 5.85
C TYR A 43 -5.06 -6.76 5.27
N LEU A 44 -5.09 -7.46 4.14
CA LEU A 44 -3.91 -7.92 3.43
C LEU A 44 -3.58 -6.97 2.28
N LEU A 45 -2.42 -6.31 2.36
CA LEU A 45 -1.89 -5.48 1.28
C LEU A 45 -1.31 -6.32 0.13
N ARG A 46 -1.12 -5.67 -1.02
CA ARG A 46 -0.41 -6.23 -2.18
C ARG A 46 0.98 -6.76 -1.79
N PRO A 47 1.49 -7.80 -2.48
CA PRO A 47 2.80 -8.39 -2.18
C PRO A 47 3.95 -7.39 -2.07
N ARG A 48 3.96 -6.34 -2.91
CA ARG A 48 5.00 -5.29 -2.90
C ARG A 48 5.17 -4.53 -1.58
N PHE A 49 4.14 -4.52 -0.73
CA PHE A 49 4.20 -3.88 0.60
C PHE A 49 4.55 -4.85 1.72
N ARG A 50 4.85 -6.12 1.41
CA ARG A 50 5.23 -7.12 2.40
C ARG A 50 6.72 -7.02 2.70
N PRO A 51 7.14 -7.12 3.97
CA PRO A 51 8.56 -7.22 4.30
C PRO A 51 9.24 -8.37 3.55
N GLY A 52 10.37 -8.10 2.91
CA GLY A 52 11.15 -9.10 2.16
C GLY A 52 10.61 -9.44 0.78
N TRP A 53 9.67 -8.64 0.23
CA TRP A 53 9.24 -8.82 -1.16
C TRP A 53 10.39 -8.55 -2.14
N VAL A 54 10.54 -9.46 -3.11
CA VAL A 54 11.51 -9.32 -4.20
C VAL A 54 10.74 -9.03 -5.49
N PRO A 55 11.07 -7.92 -6.19
CA PRO A 55 10.38 -7.61 -7.43
C PRO A 55 10.59 -8.69 -8.50
N PRO A 56 9.55 -9.13 -9.21
CA PRO A 56 9.66 -10.26 -10.15
C PRO A 56 10.62 -10.00 -11.31
N TRP A 57 10.84 -8.73 -11.71
CA TRP A 57 11.78 -8.36 -12.78
C TRP A 57 13.26 -8.50 -12.40
N THR A 58 13.60 -8.79 -11.14
CA THR A 58 14.98 -9.05 -10.73
C THR A 58 15.35 -10.53 -10.86
N LEU A 59 14.38 -11.40 -11.13
CA LEU A 59 14.60 -12.84 -11.24
C LEU A 59 15.24 -13.23 -12.59
N PRO A 60 16.09 -14.28 -12.63
CA PRO A 60 16.65 -14.78 -13.89
C PRO A 60 15.56 -15.16 -14.90
N GLY A 61 15.64 -14.61 -16.11
CA GLY A 61 14.67 -14.87 -17.19
C GLY A 61 13.39 -14.02 -17.13
N ALA A 62 13.32 -13.04 -16.22
CA ALA A 62 12.18 -12.13 -16.14
C ALA A 62 12.13 -11.13 -17.30
N GLY A 63 10.90 -10.72 -17.67
CA GLY A 63 10.64 -9.64 -18.63
C GLY A 63 11.10 -8.26 -18.14
N ARG A 64 10.84 -7.22 -18.94
CA ARG A 64 11.23 -5.84 -18.58
C ARG A 64 10.39 -5.33 -17.40
N PRO A 65 10.93 -4.52 -16.48
CA PRO A 65 10.16 -3.99 -15.35
C PRO A 65 8.82 -3.34 -15.75
N LEU A 66 8.79 -2.57 -16.84
CA LEU A 66 7.57 -1.90 -17.34
C LEU A 66 6.44 -2.85 -17.76
N GLU A 67 6.71 -4.16 -17.87
CA GLU A 67 5.71 -5.20 -18.15
C GLU A 67 4.97 -5.65 -16.88
N TYR A 68 5.45 -5.23 -15.70
CA TYR A 68 4.86 -5.57 -14.40
C TYR A 68 4.10 -4.38 -13.82
N GLU A 69 2.89 -4.64 -13.33
CA GLU A 69 2.07 -3.63 -12.68
C GLU A 69 2.75 -3.00 -11.45
N ASP A 70 3.56 -3.79 -10.73
CA ASP A 70 4.23 -3.34 -9.51
C ASP A 70 5.26 -2.22 -9.75
N VAL A 71 5.64 -1.93 -11.01
CA VAL A 71 6.48 -0.78 -11.39
C VAL A 71 5.70 0.54 -11.40
N ILE A 72 4.36 0.47 -11.48
CA ILE A 72 3.51 1.66 -11.51
C ILE A 72 3.35 2.17 -10.08
N HIS A 73 3.98 3.32 -9.82
CA HIS A 73 3.81 4.05 -8.58
C HIS A 73 2.40 4.64 -8.50
N GLU A 74 1.81 4.61 -7.30
CA GLU A 74 0.45 5.10 -7.11
C GLU A 74 0.39 6.62 -7.24
N ALA A 75 -0.50 7.10 -8.12
CA ALA A 75 -0.75 8.53 -8.30
C ALA A 75 -1.29 9.21 -7.02
N ARG A 76 -1.80 8.42 -6.06
CA ARG A 76 -2.36 8.89 -4.79
C ARG A 76 -1.67 8.16 -3.63
N PRO A 77 -0.59 8.71 -3.08
CA PRO A 77 0.22 8.04 -2.06
C PRO A 77 -0.54 7.74 -0.75
N ASN A 78 -1.66 8.41 -0.52
CA ASN A 78 -2.50 8.25 0.67
C ASN A 78 -3.66 7.26 0.47
N VAL A 79 -3.75 6.58 -0.67
CA VAL A 79 -4.75 5.56 -0.98
C VAL A 79 -3.99 4.27 -1.32
N LEU A 80 -4.52 3.12 -0.94
CA LEU A 80 -3.97 1.82 -1.30
C LEU A 80 -5.07 0.76 -1.33
N ASP A 81 -5.02 -0.16 -2.29
CA ASP A 81 -5.91 -1.31 -2.34
C ASP A 81 -5.47 -2.44 -1.40
N ALA A 82 -6.44 -3.17 -0.86
CA ALA A 82 -6.20 -4.30 0.03
C ALA A 82 -7.28 -5.36 -0.13
N VAL A 83 -7.03 -6.54 0.46
CA VAL A 83 -8.01 -7.61 0.58
C VAL A 83 -8.41 -7.75 2.04
N ARG A 84 -9.72 -7.73 2.30
CA ARG A 84 -10.23 -8.09 3.62
C ARG A 84 -10.15 -9.60 3.81
N VAL A 85 -9.40 -10.05 4.81
CA VAL A 85 -9.07 -11.47 5.03
C VAL A 85 -10.31 -12.29 5.36
N SER A 86 -11.31 -11.71 6.02
CA SER A 86 -12.51 -12.45 6.48
C SER A 86 -13.40 -12.97 5.35
N ASP A 87 -13.43 -12.29 4.20
CA ASP A 87 -14.36 -12.58 3.11
C ASP A 87 -13.71 -12.50 1.71
N GLY A 88 -12.42 -12.16 1.63
CA GLY A 88 -11.70 -12.03 0.36
C GLY A 88 -12.09 -10.78 -0.45
N THR A 89 -12.88 -9.87 0.12
CA THR A 89 -13.38 -8.70 -0.61
C THR A 89 -12.27 -7.69 -0.84
N LYS A 90 -12.22 -7.15 -2.07
CA LYS A 90 -11.34 -6.02 -2.40
C LYS A 90 -11.85 -4.76 -1.74
N VAL A 91 -10.96 -4.08 -1.03
CA VAL A 91 -11.24 -2.83 -0.32
C VAL A 91 -10.20 -1.80 -0.68
N VAL A 92 -10.54 -0.54 -0.43
CA VAL A 92 -9.59 0.57 -0.51
C VAL A 92 -9.35 1.10 0.89
N LEU A 93 -8.09 1.21 1.26
CA LEU A 93 -7.63 1.90 2.45
C LEU A 93 -7.20 3.31 2.06
N LYS A 94 -7.71 4.32 2.74
CA LYS A 94 -7.31 5.71 2.53
C LYS A 94 -6.88 6.34 3.84
N ARG A 95 -5.68 6.91 3.86
CA ARG A 95 -5.20 7.77 4.93
C ARG A 95 -5.85 9.13 4.82
N VAL A 96 -6.53 9.55 5.89
CA VAL A 96 -7.26 10.81 6.02
C VAL A 96 -6.84 11.54 7.27
N ARG A 97 -6.95 12.87 7.25
CA ARG A 97 -6.74 13.69 8.45
C ARG A 97 -7.97 13.61 9.35
N THR A 98 -7.78 13.44 10.65
CA THR A 98 -8.88 13.33 11.62
C THR A 98 -9.63 14.65 11.81
N CYS A 99 -8.98 15.79 11.55
CA CYS A 99 -9.58 17.12 11.65
C CYS A 99 -10.47 17.52 10.46
N THR A 100 -10.59 16.69 9.42
CA THR A 100 -11.45 17.00 8.26
C THR A 100 -12.82 16.34 8.38
N SER A 101 -13.77 16.80 7.57
CA SER A 101 -15.13 16.26 7.55
C SER A 101 -15.25 14.87 6.92
N GLU A 102 -14.16 14.28 6.41
CA GLU A 102 -14.24 13.01 5.66
C GLU A 102 -14.74 11.85 6.53
N ILE A 103 -14.24 11.72 7.77
CA ILE A 103 -14.72 10.69 8.70
C ILE A 103 -16.18 10.96 9.13
N PRO A 104 -16.56 12.16 9.63
CA PRO A 104 -17.96 12.45 9.97
C PRO A 104 -18.94 12.21 8.81
N LEU A 105 -18.59 12.63 7.59
CA LEU A 105 -19.42 12.41 6.40
C LEU A 105 -19.50 10.92 6.05
N GLY A 106 -18.39 10.19 6.10
CA GLY A 106 -18.38 8.75 5.86
C GLY A 106 -19.27 8.00 6.86
N VAL A 107 -19.23 8.37 8.14
CA VAL A 107 -20.13 7.83 9.18
C VAL A 107 -21.58 8.20 8.91
N TYR A 108 -21.86 9.47 8.60
CA TYR A 108 -23.20 9.92 8.26
C TYR A 108 -23.80 9.11 7.10
N PHE A 109 -23.05 8.95 5.99
CA PHE A 109 -23.50 8.17 4.84
C PHE A 109 -23.57 6.67 5.12
N LYS A 110 -22.77 6.13 6.05
CA LYS A 110 -22.89 4.73 6.47
C LYS A 110 -24.28 4.43 7.05
N PHE A 111 -24.88 5.38 7.77
CA PHE A 111 -26.16 5.21 8.46
C PHE A 111 -27.37 5.81 7.73
N ASN A 112 -27.17 6.84 6.90
CA ASN A 112 -28.26 7.60 6.27
C ASN A 112 -28.38 7.36 4.77
N ARG A 113 -27.64 6.38 4.21
CA ARG A 113 -27.74 6.07 2.78
C ARG A 113 -28.93 5.18 2.48
N ASP A 114 -29.59 5.48 1.37
CA ASP A 114 -30.47 4.53 0.71
C ASP A 114 -29.61 3.55 -0.11
N LEU A 115 -29.60 2.26 0.27
CA LEU A 115 -28.86 1.22 -0.45
C LEU A 115 -29.59 0.77 -1.72
N GLU A 116 -30.88 1.08 -1.84
CA GLU A 116 -31.73 0.66 -2.96
C GLU A 116 -31.78 1.72 -4.08
N ASP A 117 -31.35 2.96 -3.81
CA ASP A 117 -31.27 4.00 -4.83
C ASP A 117 -30.15 3.71 -5.84
N PRO A 118 -30.47 3.42 -7.12
CA PRO A 118 -29.48 3.14 -8.15
C PRO A 118 -28.60 4.35 -8.51
N HIS A 119 -28.99 5.58 -8.10
CA HIS A 119 -28.19 6.79 -8.29
C HIS A 119 -27.21 7.03 -7.13
N ASN A 120 -27.27 6.21 -6.09
CA ASN A 120 -26.38 6.35 -4.95
C ASN A 120 -24.98 5.80 -5.26
N HIS A 121 -24.12 6.67 -5.78
CA HIS A 121 -22.72 6.38 -6.06
C HIS A 121 -21.80 6.63 -4.85
N THR A 122 -22.33 6.81 -3.64
CA THR A 122 -21.50 7.02 -2.46
C THR A 122 -20.74 5.74 -2.09
N TYR A 123 -19.44 5.88 -1.82
CA TYR A 123 -18.60 4.78 -1.34
C TYR A 123 -19.14 4.25 0.00
N ARG A 124 -19.01 2.94 0.24
CA ARG A 124 -19.45 2.34 1.50
C ARG A 124 -18.29 2.34 2.49
N LEU A 125 -18.43 3.08 3.59
CA LEU A 125 -17.49 3.04 4.71
C LEU A 125 -17.64 1.71 5.47
N LEU A 126 -16.56 0.95 5.54
CA LEU A 126 -16.48 -0.35 6.22
C LEU A 126 -15.95 -0.18 7.64
N ASP A 127 -14.72 0.34 7.75
CA ASP A 127 -14.00 0.47 9.01
C ASP A 127 -13.29 1.84 9.12
N ILE A 128 -13.03 2.26 10.34
CA ILE A 128 -12.17 3.40 10.67
C ILE A 128 -11.07 2.85 11.58
N ILE A 129 -9.82 2.95 11.13
CA ILE A 129 -8.67 2.37 11.82
C ILE A 129 -7.78 3.54 12.31
N PRO A 130 -7.77 3.83 13.62
CA PRO A 130 -6.88 4.83 14.19
C PRO A 130 -5.41 4.39 14.03
N LEU A 131 -4.51 5.36 13.84
CA LEU A 131 -3.08 5.10 13.81
C LEU A 131 -2.51 5.36 15.21
N ALA A 132 -1.96 4.32 15.85
CA ALA A 132 -1.49 4.39 17.24
C ALA A 132 -0.44 5.48 17.49
N ASN A 133 0.35 5.84 16.46
CA ASN A 133 1.45 6.79 16.56
C ASN A 133 1.11 8.17 15.97
N ASP A 134 -0.13 8.39 15.52
CA ASP A 134 -0.51 9.63 14.82
C ASP A 134 -2.00 9.97 15.01
N GLU A 135 -2.31 10.80 16.02
CA GLU A 135 -3.67 11.25 16.31
C GLU A 135 -4.26 12.16 15.23
N ASN A 136 -3.43 12.73 14.36
CA ASN A 136 -3.88 13.60 13.28
C ASN A 136 -4.38 12.82 12.07
N PHE A 137 -4.16 11.51 12.02
CA PHE A 137 -4.50 10.68 10.88
C PHE A 137 -5.19 9.37 11.30
N ALA A 138 -6.08 8.91 10.44
CA ALA A 138 -6.69 7.60 10.52
C ALA A 138 -6.74 6.98 9.12
N LEU A 139 -6.92 5.66 9.05
CA LEU A 139 -7.31 5.01 7.82
C LEU A 139 -8.82 4.82 7.79
N ILE A 140 -9.42 5.04 6.62
CA ILE A 140 -10.77 4.59 6.32
C ILE A 140 -10.70 3.40 5.37
N GLY A 141 -11.37 2.31 5.73
CA GLY A 141 -11.57 1.16 4.86
C GLY A 141 -12.88 1.30 4.11
N MET A 142 -12.84 1.21 2.79
CA MET A 142 -13.98 1.45 1.90
C MET A 142 -14.22 0.27 0.98
N HIS A 143 -15.48 -0.05 0.73
CA HIS A 143 -15.85 -1.03 -0.30
C HIS A 143 -15.67 -0.42 -1.70
N VAL A 144 -15.25 -1.24 -2.65
CA VAL A 144 -15.20 -0.87 -4.06
C VAL A 144 -16.56 -1.19 -4.71
N ASN A 145 -17.31 -0.16 -5.11
CA ASN A 145 -18.63 -0.36 -5.72
C ASN A 145 -18.57 -0.90 -7.16
N ASP A 146 -17.43 -0.77 -7.84
CA ASP A 146 -17.17 -1.38 -9.16
C ASP A 146 -15.76 -2.01 -9.21
N PRO A 147 -15.63 -3.33 -9.00
CA PRO A 147 -14.34 -4.01 -8.96
C PRO A 147 -13.68 -4.20 -10.33
N GLN A 148 -14.31 -3.77 -11.44
CA GLN A 148 -13.80 -4.03 -12.81
C GLN A 148 -12.42 -3.43 -13.09
N HIS A 149 -11.97 -2.47 -12.29
CA HIS A 149 -10.68 -1.78 -12.46
C HIS A 149 -9.61 -2.16 -11.44
N PHE A 150 -9.89 -3.10 -10.51
CA PHE A 150 -8.91 -3.56 -9.53
C PHE A 150 -8.34 -4.91 -9.93
N ARG A 151 -7.09 -4.96 -10.38
CA ARG A 151 -6.30 -6.21 -10.45
C ARG A 151 -5.34 -6.22 -9.26
N LEU A 152 -5.24 -7.39 -8.62
CA LEU A 152 -4.30 -7.68 -7.53
C LEU A 152 -3.18 -8.56 -8.07
#